data_AF-A0A344WM79-F1
#
_entry.id   AF-A0A344WM79-F1
#
_cell.length_a   1.000
_cell.length_b   1.000
_cell.length_c   1.000
_cell.angle_alpha   90.00
_cell.angle_beta   90.00
_cell.angle_gamma   90.00
#
_symmetry.space_group_name_H-M   'P 1'
#
loop_
_entity.id
_entity.type
_entity.pdbx_description
1 polymer ?
#
loop_
_entity_poly.entity_id
_entity_poly.type
_entity_poly.pdbx_seq_one_letter_code
_entity_poly.pdbx_strand_id
1 'polypeptide(L)' 'MDETTREKLRQTVAKIERLEEEKKEVAEQIKEVYAEAKAIGFDTKALRQVIRLRKIERAEREEQEMILETYLIALGEA' A
#
# COMPACT_ATOMS: atom_id res chain seq x y z
N MET A 1 36.43 -13.69 -6.88
CA MET A 1 35.41 -13.21 -7.83
C MET A 1 36.12 -12.70 -9.06
N ASP A 2 35.79 -13.24 -10.23
CA ASP A 2 36.30 -12.77 -11.51
C ASP A 2 35.67 -11.41 -11.87
N GLU A 3 36.29 -10.68 -12.81
CA GLU A 3 35.88 -9.31 -13.14
C GLU A 3 34.44 -9.25 -13.70
N THR A 4 34.01 -10.27 -14.44
CA THR A 4 32.63 -10.39 -14.94
C THR A 4 31.60 -10.41 -13.81
N THR A 5 31.91 -11.12 -12.72
CA THR A 5 31.03 -11.21 -11.56
C THR A 5 30.95 -9.88 -10.82
N ARG A 6 32.07 -9.15 -10.69
CA ARG A 6 32.07 -7.80 -10.10
C ARG A 6 31.25 -6.82 -10.93
N GLU A 7 31.36 -6.87 -12.25
CA GLU A 7 30.61 -6.00 -13.14
C GLU A 7 29.10 -6.26 -13.09
N LYS A 8 28.69 -7.53 -13.09
CA LYS A 8 27.28 -7.91 -12.89
C LYS A 8 26.73 -7.42 -11.55
N LEU A 9 27.53 -7.48 -10.49
CA LEU A 9 27.14 -6.96 -9.18
C LEU A 9 26.93 -5.44 -9.22
N ARG A 10 27.86 -4.67 -9.78
CA ARG A 10 27.73 -3.20 -9.94
C ARG A 10 26.46 -2.83 -10.70
N GLN A 11 26.19 -3.51 -11.82
CA GLN A 11 24.98 -3.27 -12.62
C GLN A 11 23.70 -3.62 -11.87
N THR A 12 23.71 -4.67 -11.05
CA THR A 12 22.55 -5.07 -10.24
C THR A 12 22.27 -4.04 -9.15
N VAL A 13 23.31 -3.59 -8.44
CA VAL A 13 23.20 -2.55 -7.40
C VAL A 13 22.66 -1.26 -8.00
N ALA A 14 23.25 -0.77 -9.10
CA ALA A 14 22.81 0.46 -9.74
C ALA A 14 21.34 0.41 -10.21
N LYS A 15 20.87 -0.75 -10.67
CA LYS A 15 19.44 -0.94 -11.02
C LYS A 15 18.54 -0.84 -9.79
N ILE A 16 18.93 -1.45 -8.67
CA ILE A 16 18.16 -1.41 -7.43
C ILE A 16 18.11 0.02 -6.86
N GLU A 17 19.24 0.72 -6.84
CA GLU A 17 19.32 2.10 -6.35
C GLU A 17 18.39 3.02 -7.14
N ARG A 18 18.38 2.90 -8.47
CA ARG A 18 17.45 3.65 -9.32
C ARG A 18 15.98 3.33 -9.00
N LEU A 19 15.65 2.05 -8.82
CA LEU A 19 14.28 1.63 -8.47
C LEU A 19 13.86 2.12 -7.07
N GLU A 20 14.78 2.19 -6.11
CA GLU A 20 14.50 2.75 -4.78
C GLU A 20 14.29 4.28 -4.84
N GLU A 21 15.01 4.99 -5.71
CA GLU A 21 14.77 6.41 -5.96
C GLU A 21 13.40 6.64 -6.62
N GLU A 22 13.05 5.90 -7.68
CA GLU A 22 11.73 5.94 -8.32
C GLU A 22 10.60 5.65 -7.30
N LYS A 23 10.79 4.65 -6.45
CA LYS A 23 9.84 4.31 -5.37
C LYS A 23 9.69 5.43 -4.35
N LYS A 24 10.78 6.14 -4.02
CA LYS A 24 10.74 7.29 -3.11
C LYS A 24 9.96 8.45 -3.74
N GLU A 25 10.19 8.77 -5.01
CA GLU A 25 9.44 9.79 -5.74
C GLU A 25 7.94 9.51 -5.73
N VAL A 26 7.54 8.27 -6.06
CA VAL A 26 6.13 7.84 -6.01
C VAL A 26 5.57 7.94 -4.59
N ALA A 27 6.36 7.59 -3.57
CA ALA A 27 5.92 7.70 -2.18
C ALA A 27 5.66 9.16 -1.76
N GLU A 28 6.47 10.11 -2.22
CA GLU A 28 6.25 11.54 -1.98
C GLU A 28 5.00 12.04 -2.72
N GLN A 29 4.81 11.68 -3.99
CA GLN A 29 3.60 12.01 -4.75
C GLN A 29 2.32 11.51 -4.04
N ILE A 30 2.34 10.28 -3.50
CA ILE A 30 1.21 9.73 -2.74
C ILE A 30 0.96 10.57 -1.46
N LYS A 31 2.01 11.03 -0.77
CA LYS A 31 1.86 11.88 0.42
C LYS A 31 1.23 13.22 0.07
N GLU A 32 1.63 13.84 -1.04
CA GLU A 32 1.05 15.10 -1.53
C GLU A 32 -0.44 14.93 -1.81
N VAL A 33 -0.86 13.86 -2.50
CA VAL A 33 -2.29 13.56 -2.74
C VAL A 33 -3.07 13.40 -1.43
N TYR A 34 -2.52 12.73 -0.42
CA TYR A 34 -3.17 12.66 0.90
C TYR A 34 -3.21 14.02 1.60
N ALA A 35 -2.20 14.87 1.43
CA ALA A 35 -2.18 16.21 2.00
C ALA A 35 -3.24 17.12 1.35
N GLU A 36 -3.38 17.06 0.02
CA GLU A 36 -4.45 17.73 -0.72
C GLU A 36 -5.83 17.25 -0.28
N ALA A 37 -6.03 15.93 -0.19
CA ALA A 37 -7.27 15.34 0.28
C ALA A 37 -7.63 15.82 1.69
N LYS A 38 -6.64 15.97 2.58
CA LYS A 38 -6.84 16.54 3.91
C LYS A 38 -7.24 18.00 3.86
N ALA A 39 -6.61 18.81 2.99
CA ALA A 39 -6.89 20.23 2.86
C ALA A 39 -8.33 20.52 2.39
N ILE A 40 -8.90 19.62 1.57
CA ILE A 40 -10.29 19.71 1.12
C ILE A 40 -11.29 19.03 2.07
N GLY A 41 -10.84 18.51 3.22
CA GLY A 41 -11.70 18.03 4.30
C GLY A 41 -11.90 16.51 4.38
N PHE A 42 -11.20 15.71 3.57
CA PHE A 42 -11.29 14.25 3.69
C PHE A 42 -10.50 13.70 4.87
N ASP A 43 -11.04 12.68 5.53
CA ASP A 43 -10.32 11.89 6.52
C ASP A 43 -9.30 10.96 5.82
N THR A 44 -8.02 11.28 5.95
CA THR A 44 -6.94 10.50 5.32
C THR A 44 -6.76 9.10 5.91
N LYS A 45 -7.18 8.84 7.15
CA LYS A 45 -7.14 7.50 7.76
C LYS A 45 -8.22 6.63 7.13
N ALA A 46 -9.43 7.15 6.96
CA ALA A 46 -10.52 6.49 6.26
C ALA A 46 -10.14 6.22 4.78
N LEU A 47 -9.55 7.20 4.08
CA LEU A 47 -9.07 6.99 2.70
C LEU A 47 -8.03 5.87 2.59
N ARG A 48 -7.06 5.79 3.52
CA ARG A 48 -6.08 4.68 3.56
C ARG A 48 -6.76 3.32 3.75
N GLN A 49 -7.81 3.27 4.57
CA GLN A 49 -8.60 2.05 4.74
C GLN A 49 -9.36 1.69 3.45
N VAL A 50 -9.98 2.67 2.79
CA VAL A 50 -10.65 2.47 1.48
C VAL A 50 -9.67 1.91 0.45
N ILE A 51 -8.48 2.49 0.32
CA ILE A 51 -7.46 1.98 -0.63
C ILE A 51 -7.02 0.56 -0.28
N ARG A 52 -6.89 0.22 1.01
CA ARG A 52 -6.56 -1.14 1.44
C ARG A 52 -7.66 -2.13 1.07
N LEU A 53 -8.92 -1.80 1.37
CA LEU A 53 -10.07 -2.64 1.04
C LEU A 53 -10.24 -2.83 -0.48
N ARG A 54 -9.93 -1.81 -1.28
CA ARG A 54 -9.97 -1.90 -2.75
C ARG A 54 -8.88 -2.77 -3.37
N LYS A 55 -7.87 -3.20 -2.60
CA LYS A 55 -6.86 -4.17 -3.04
C LYS A 55 -7.29 -5.62 -2.82
N ILE A 56 -8.34 -5.83 -2.02
CA ILE A 56 -8.93 -7.15 -1.75
C ILE A 56 -9.97 -7.42 -2.84
N GLU A 57 -10.06 -8.66 -3.29
CA GLU A 57 -11.05 -9.07 -4.27
C GLU A 57 -12.47 -8.91 -3.68
N ARG A 58 -13.46 -8.58 -4.50
CA ARG A 58 -14.77 -8.17 -3.98
C ARG A 58 -15.45 -9.32 -3.22
N ALA A 59 -15.38 -10.54 -3.75
CA ALA A 59 -15.99 -11.69 -3.09
C ALA A 59 -15.30 -11.99 -1.74
N GLU A 60 -13.97 -11.96 -1.70
CA GLU A 60 -13.20 -12.12 -0.46
C GLU A 60 -13.57 -11.06 0.59
N ARG A 61 -13.74 -9.79 0.18
CA ARG A 61 -14.17 -8.72 1.10
C ARG A 61 -15.57 -8.98 1.65
N GLU A 62 -16.51 -9.39 0.80
CA GLU A 62 -17.89 -9.70 1.23
C GLU A 62 -17.93 -10.89 2.19
N GLU A 63 -17.10 -11.92 1.97
CA GLU A 63 -16.93 -13.02 2.91
C GLU A 63 -16.40 -12.56 4.27
N GLN A 64 -15.36 -11.72 4.28
CA GLN A 64 -14.80 -11.14 5.50
C GLN A 64 -15.83 -10.28 6.26
N GLU A 65 -16.63 -9.49 5.54
CA GLU A 65 -17.70 -8.65 6.11
C GLU A 65 -18.78 -9.52 6.78
N MET A 66 -19.22 -10.62 6.15
CA MET A 66 -20.19 -11.55 6.74
C MET A 66 -19.67 -12.21 8.02
N ILE A 67 -18.40 -12.62 8.04
CA ILE A 67 -17.77 -13.21 9.23
C ILE A 67 -17.68 -12.17 10.35
N LEU A 68 -17.26 -10.95 10.02
CA LEU A 68 -17.17 -9.86 10.99
C LEU A 68 -18.53 -9.53 11.61
N GLU A 69 -19.57 -9.40 10.79
CA GLU A 69 -20.94 -9.15 11.26
C GLU A 69 -21.41 -10.26 12.19
N THR A 70 -21.16 -11.52 11.84
CA THR A 70 -21.49 -12.68 12.69
C THR A 70 -20.83 -12.57 14.07
N TYR A 71 -19.56 -12.14 14.12
CA TYR A 71 -18.85 -11.97 15.39
C TYR A 71 -19.36 -10.78 16.20
N LEU A 72 -19.65 -9.65 15.56
CA LEU A 72 -20.22 -8.47 16.23
C LEU A 72 -21.60 -8.79 16.84
N ILE A 73 -22.45 -9.52 16.11
CA ILE A 73 -23.74 -10.01 16.64
C ILE A 73 -23.52 -10.89 17.87
N ALA A 74 -22.59 -11.84 17.81
CA ALA A 74 -22.31 -12.74 18.92
C ALA A 74 -21.77 -12.01 20.17
N LEU A 75 -21.09 -10.88 19.98
CA LEU A 75 -20.58 -10.03 21.05
C LEU A 75 -21.59 -8.96 21.53
N GLY A 76 -22.74 -8.82 20.86
CA GLY A 76 -23.74 -7.80 21.17
C GLY A 76 -23.34 -6.39 20.73
N GLU A 77 -22.48 -6.27 19.72
CA GLU A 77 -21.96 -5.01 19.17
C GLU A 77 -22.61 -4.64 17.81
N ALA A 78 -23.62 -5.39 17.37
CA ALA A 78 -24.33 -5.20 16.10
C ALA A 78 -25.61 -4.35 16.22
#